data_AF-A0A7Z7IWN7-F1
#
_entry.id   AF-A0A7Z7IWN7-F1
#
_cell.length_a   1.000
_cell.length_b   1.000
_cell.length_c   1.000
_cell.angle_alpha   90.00
_cell.angle_beta   90.00
_cell.angle_gamma   90.00
#
_symmetry.space_group_name_H-M   'P 1'
#
loop_
_entity.id
_entity.type
_entity.pdbx_description
1 polymer ?
#
loop_
_entity_poly.entity_id
_entity_poly.type
_entity_poly.pdbx_seq_one_letter_code
_entity_poly.pdbx_strand_id
1 'polypeptide(L)'
;MLKLRYPLTLVLLLGACASAVAGPIAAGKQRVLGSAYSPQQAQGFTNYWNADVPENAGKWGSVEAVRGQMNWGPLDEAYQLAKRNHMQFQFHCGLWAQQPTWVRNLPPNEQLAAIEHWFAAIAQRSPTST
;
A
#
# COMPACT_ATOMS: atom_id res chain seq x y z
N MET A 1 -31.48 60.28 -33.16
CA MET A 1 -30.16 59.82 -32.68
C MET A 1 -30.36 59.04 -31.39
N LEU A 2 -30.44 57.71 -31.48
CA LEU A 2 -30.79 56.83 -30.36
C LEU A 2 -29.51 56.51 -29.55
N LYS A 3 -29.41 57.00 -28.32
CA LYS A 3 -28.28 56.70 -27.42
C LYS A 3 -28.55 55.37 -26.71
N LEU A 4 -27.94 54.32 -27.20
CA LEU A 4 -28.00 52.97 -26.63
C LEU A 4 -27.11 52.93 -25.38
N ARG A 5 -27.73 52.97 -24.20
CA ARG A 5 -27.07 52.78 -22.90
C ARG A 5 -27.09 51.29 -22.57
N TYR A 6 -26.00 50.58 -22.81
CA TYR A 6 -25.81 49.24 -22.27
C TYR A 6 -25.22 49.34 -20.86
N PRO A 7 -25.87 48.80 -19.82
CA PRO A 7 -25.24 48.64 -18.52
C PRO A 7 -24.15 47.57 -18.62
N LEU A 8 -22.97 47.92 -18.16
CA LEU A 8 -21.77 47.10 -18.09
C LEU A 8 -21.94 46.02 -17.00
N THR A 9 -22.78 45.02 -17.25
CA THR A 9 -22.91 43.84 -16.38
C THR A 9 -22.28 42.64 -17.08
N LEU A 10 -20.96 42.51 -16.98
CA LEU A 10 -20.29 41.23 -17.21
C LEU A 10 -18.97 41.21 -16.44
N VAL A 11 -19.06 41.08 -15.12
CA VAL A 11 -17.89 40.69 -14.31
C VAL A 11 -17.57 39.25 -14.70
N LEU A 12 -16.40 39.07 -15.33
CA LEU A 12 -15.78 37.79 -15.63
C LEU A 12 -15.81 36.89 -14.39
N LEU A 13 -16.63 35.83 -14.43
CA LEU A 13 -16.34 34.60 -13.70
C LEU A 13 -15.15 33.94 -14.41
N LEU A 14 -13.94 34.37 -14.06
CA LEU A 14 -12.72 33.62 -14.38
C LEU A 14 -12.86 32.25 -13.72
N GLY A 15 -13.17 31.26 -14.55
CA GLY A 15 -13.30 29.87 -14.16
C GLY A 15 -12.01 29.39 -13.50
N ALA A 16 -12.07 29.18 -12.19
CA ALA A 16 -11.15 28.27 -11.53
C ALA A 16 -11.50 26.85 -12.00
N CYS A 17 -11.01 26.48 -13.18
CA CYS A 17 -10.82 25.07 -13.52
C CYS A 17 -9.70 24.55 -12.61
N ALA A 18 -10.00 24.34 -11.33
CA ALA A 18 -9.23 23.42 -10.52
C ALA A 18 -9.35 22.08 -11.25
N SER A 19 -8.28 21.66 -11.92
CA SER A 19 -8.16 20.29 -12.39
C SER A 19 -8.34 19.42 -11.14
N ALA A 20 -9.52 18.82 -10.98
CA ALA A 20 -9.70 17.79 -9.99
C ALA A 20 -8.67 16.72 -10.35
N VAL A 21 -7.59 16.63 -9.58
CA VAL A 21 -6.73 15.46 -9.63
C VAL A 21 -7.68 14.30 -9.35
N ALA A 22 -7.93 13.48 -10.37
CA ALA A 22 -8.77 12.32 -10.20
C ALA A 22 -8.13 11.49 -9.10
N GLY A 23 -8.82 11.36 -7.96
CA GLY A 23 -8.41 10.46 -6.89
C GLY A 23 -8.41 9.01 -7.39
N PRO A 24 -7.97 8.06 -6.54
CA PRO A 24 -8.03 6.64 -6.88
C PRO A 24 -9.43 6.23 -7.37
N ILE A 25 -9.51 5.18 -8.18
CA ILE A 25 -10.73 4.75 -8.87
C ILE A 25 -11.90 4.54 -7.89
N ALA A 26 -11.60 4.06 -6.69
CA ALA A 26 -12.58 3.83 -5.62
C ALA A 26 -12.69 4.99 -4.60
N ALA A 27 -12.24 6.20 -4.94
CA ALA A 27 -12.40 7.38 -4.09
C ALA A 27 -13.89 7.64 -3.78
N GLY A 28 -14.20 7.81 -2.49
CA GLY A 28 -15.56 8.03 -2.01
C GLY A 28 -16.50 6.82 -2.14
N LYS A 29 -16.00 5.62 -2.43
CA LYS A 29 -16.80 4.39 -2.51
C LYS A 29 -16.78 3.64 -1.18
N GLN A 30 -17.78 2.78 -0.98
CA GLN A 30 -17.92 1.97 0.25
C GLN A 30 -16.92 0.81 0.34
N ARG A 31 -16.26 0.45 -0.77
CA ARG A 31 -15.29 -0.66 -0.84
C ARG A 31 -13.97 -0.14 -1.43
N VAL A 32 -12.87 -0.76 -1.01
CA VAL A 32 -11.55 -0.49 -1.57
C VAL A 32 -11.37 -1.20 -2.92
N LEU A 33 -10.53 -0.61 -3.76
CA LEU A 33 -9.97 -1.22 -4.96
C LEU A 33 -8.45 -1.07 -4.86
N GLY A 34 -7.79 -2.17 -4.52
CA GLY A 34 -6.35 -2.23 -4.33
C GLY A 34 -5.62 -2.98 -5.43
N SER A 35 -4.29 -2.94 -5.37
CA SER A 35 -3.41 -3.72 -6.25
C SER A 35 -2.20 -4.26 -5.47
N ALA A 36 -1.51 -5.24 -6.06
CA ALA A 36 -0.21 -5.66 -5.57
C ALA A 36 0.82 -4.54 -5.79
N TYR A 37 1.69 -4.35 -4.81
CA TYR A 37 2.73 -3.31 -4.80
C TYR A 37 4.14 -3.93 -4.75
N SER A 38 4.96 -3.50 -5.70
CA SER A 38 6.42 -3.54 -5.68
C SER A 38 6.96 -2.27 -6.37
N PRO A 39 8.27 -1.96 -6.29
CA PRO A 39 8.83 -0.74 -6.90
C PRO A 39 8.46 -0.55 -8.37
N GLN A 40 8.28 -1.64 -9.12
CA GLN A 40 7.88 -1.64 -10.52
C GLN A 40 6.48 -1.07 -10.75
N GLN A 41 5.56 -1.15 -9.77
CA GLN A 41 4.23 -0.53 -9.85
C GLN A 41 4.15 0.84 -9.16
N ALA A 42 5.24 1.34 -8.57
CA ALA A 42 5.19 2.55 -7.75
C ALA A 42 4.77 3.81 -8.53
N GLN A 43 5.14 3.92 -9.81
CA GLN A 43 4.80 5.07 -10.63
C GLN A 43 3.27 5.19 -10.79
N GLY A 44 2.71 6.25 -10.21
CA GLY A 44 1.27 6.55 -10.29
C GLY A 44 0.38 5.62 -9.49
N PHE A 45 0.92 4.75 -8.63
CA PHE A 45 0.14 3.75 -7.88
C PHE A 45 -1.06 4.36 -7.14
N THR A 46 -0.83 5.45 -6.42
CA THR A 46 -1.82 6.16 -5.60
C THR A 46 -2.85 6.94 -6.41
N ASN A 47 -2.63 7.11 -7.73
CA ASN A 47 -3.62 7.73 -8.62
C ASN A 47 -4.75 6.76 -8.98
N TYR A 48 -4.55 5.46 -8.77
CA TYR A 48 -5.51 4.42 -9.17
C TYR A 48 -6.07 3.64 -7.98
N TRP A 49 -5.23 3.30 -7.01
CA TRP A 49 -5.56 2.34 -5.95
C TRP A 49 -5.68 3.02 -4.58
N ASN A 50 -6.59 2.53 -3.75
CA ASN A 50 -6.76 2.97 -2.35
C ASN A 50 -6.48 1.86 -1.31
N ALA A 51 -5.89 0.76 -1.76
CA ALA A 51 -5.33 -0.29 -0.91
C ALA A 51 -4.10 -0.90 -1.59
N ASP A 52 -3.16 -1.41 -0.80
CA ASP A 52 -1.98 -2.13 -1.30
C ASP A 52 -1.75 -3.47 -0.59
N VAL A 53 -1.13 -4.38 -1.35
CA VAL A 53 -0.66 -5.69 -0.89
C VAL A 53 0.79 -5.83 -1.35
N PRO A 54 1.79 -6.03 -0.47
CA PRO A 54 3.16 -6.21 -0.91
C PRO A 54 3.29 -7.49 -1.74
N GLU A 55 3.70 -7.36 -3.01
CA GLU A 55 3.67 -8.46 -3.99
C GLU A 55 4.48 -9.68 -3.53
N ASN A 56 5.70 -9.42 -3.06
CA ASN A 56 6.61 -10.45 -2.53
C ASN A 56 7.25 -10.05 -1.19
N ALA A 57 7.25 -8.77 -0.84
CA ALA A 57 8.04 -8.26 0.28
C ALA A 57 7.60 -8.78 1.66
N GLY A 58 6.33 -9.17 1.83
CA GLY A 58 5.83 -9.72 3.09
C GLY A 58 5.93 -11.24 3.22
N LYS A 59 6.49 -11.93 2.22
CA LYS A 59 6.67 -13.40 2.28
C LYS A 59 7.85 -13.74 3.18
N TRP A 60 7.71 -14.78 4.00
CA TRP A 60 8.76 -15.16 4.96
C TRP A 60 10.11 -15.42 4.26
N GLY A 61 10.14 -16.08 3.10
CA GLY A 61 11.36 -16.26 2.31
C GLY A 61 12.03 -14.97 1.84
N SER A 62 11.27 -13.89 1.64
CA SER A 62 11.80 -12.57 1.27
C SER A 62 12.37 -11.82 2.48
N VAL A 63 11.71 -11.94 3.63
CA VAL A 63 12.10 -11.24 4.86
C VAL A 63 13.26 -11.93 5.57
N GLU A 64 13.27 -13.26 5.65
CA GLU A 64 14.26 -14.02 6.43
C GLU A 64 14.94 -15.07 5.55
N ALA A 65 15.47 -14.64 4.40
CA ALA A 65 16.22 -15.52 3.49
C ALA A 65 17.38 -16.24 4.19
N VAL A 66 18.01 -15.59 5.18
CA VAL A 66 19.05 -16.15 6.05
C VAL A 66 18.51 -16.19 7.49
N ARG A 67 18.58 -17.35 8.14
CA ARG A 67 18.05 -17.58 9.50
C ARG A 67 18.58 -16.53 10.47
N GLY A 68 17.67 -15.84 11.16
CA GLY A 68 17.98 -14.78 12.13
C GLY A 68 18.34 -13.42 11.53
N GLN A 69 18.34 -13.26 10.20
CA GLN A 69 18.61 -11.99 9.54
C GLN A 69 17.34 -11.46 8.86
N MET A 70 16.71 -10.49 9.50
CA MET A 70 15.43 -9.94 9.02
C MET A 70 15.65 -8.74 8.10
N ASN A 71 15.20 -8.85 6.85
CA ASN A 71 15.16 -7.79 5.86
C ASN A 71 13.75 -7.24 5.68
N TRP A 72 13.38 -6.28 6.54
CA TRP A 72 12.05 -5.67 6.53
C TRP A 72 11.89 -4.51 5.54
N GLY A 73 12.99 -3.96 5.00
CA GLY A 73 12.98 -2.71 4.24
C GLY A 73 11.93 -2.67 3.12
N PRO A 74 11.86 -3.67 2.21
CA PRO A 74 10.85 -3.68 1.15
C PRO A 74 9.41 -3.79 1.65
N LEU A 75 9.17 -4.48 2.77
CA LEU A 75 7.83 -4.56 3.37
C LEU A 75 7.45 -3.21 3.98
N ASP A 76 8.39 -2.59 4.67
CA ASP A 76 8.21 -1.27 5.28
C ASP A 76 7.93 -0.21 4.21
N GLU A 77 8.55 -0.29 3.03
CA GLU A 77 8.26 0.61 1.92
C GLU A 77 6.79 0.56 1.50
N ALA A 78 6.24 -0.65 1.31
CA ALA A 78 4.83 -0.86 1.01
C ALA A 78 3.92 -0.33 2.12
N TYR A 79 4.21 -0.72 3.37
CA TYR A 79 3.44 -0.27 4.54
C TYR A 79 3.43 1.26 4.68
N GLN A 80 4.59 1.90 4.49
CA GLN A 80 4.71 3.35 4.60
C GLN A 80 4.05 4.08 3.42
N LEU A 81 4.03 3.50 2.21
CA LEU A 81 3.21 4.01 1.12
C LEU A 81 1.73 4.03 1.53
N ALA A 82 1.23 2.91 2.06
CA ALA A 82 -0.14 2.79 2.53
C ALA A 82 -0.48 3.88 3.56
N LYS A 83 0.37 3.94 4.60
CA LYS A 83 0.20 4.84 5.74
C LYS A 83 0.21 6.31 5.32
N ARG A 84 1.17 6.73 4.50
CA ARG A 84 1.29 8.13 4.04
C ARG A 84 0.13 8.58 3.15
N ASN A 85 -0.52 7.65 2.45
CA ASN A 85 -1.61 7.93 1.53
C ASN A 85 -2.99 7.55 2.08
N HIS A 86 -3.08 7.21 3.38
CA HIS A 86 -4.32 6.78 4.04
C HIS A 86 -5.01 5.60 3.33
N MET A 87 -4.21 4.69 2.78
CA MET A 87 -4.69 3.49 2.09
C MET A 87 -4.80 2.33 3.06
N GLN A 88 -5.66 1.36 2.74
CA GLN A 88 -5.69 0.10 3.46
C GLN A 88 -4.46 -0.74 3.09
N PHE A 89 -3.68 -1.15 4.08
CA PHE A 89 -2.59 -2.11 3.91
C PHE A 89 -3.07 -3.52 4.23
N GLN A 90 -2.72 -4.49 3.37
CA GLN A 90 -2.96 -5.90 3.65
C GLN A 90 -1.64 -6.67 3.62
N PHE A 91 -1.20 -7.15 4.78
CA PHE A 91 -0.02 -8.00 4.87
C PHE A 91 -0.21 -9.29 4.08
N HIS A 92 0.77 -9.61 3.23
CA HIS A 92 0.81 -10.83 2.43
C HIS A 92 2.22 -11.44 2.52
N CYS A 93 2.42 -12.54 3.25
CA CYS A 93 1.43 -13.39 3.93
C CYS A 93 2.06 -14.08 5.14
N GLY A 94 1.22 -14.59 6.06
CA GLY A 94 1.69 -15.26 7.27
C GLY A 94 2.41 -16.59 6.98
N LEU A 95 1.86 -17.46 6.13
CA LEU A 95 2.49 -18.72 5.78
C LEU A 95 2.03 -19.18 4.38
N TRP A 96 2.96 -19.66 3.57
CA TRP A 96 2.75 -20.18 2.21
C TRP A 96 3.88 -21.16 1.81
N ALA A 97 4.01 -21.56 0.55
CA ALA A 97 5.06 -22.45 0.06
C ALA A 97 6.38 -21.70 -0.20
N GLN A 98 6.35 -20.38 -0.30
CA GLN A 98 7.55 -19.53 -0.49
C GLN A 98 8.25 -19.24 0.85
N GLN A 99 8.61 -20.31 1.57
CA GLN A 99 9.34 -20.26 2.83
C GLN A 99 10.84 -20.13 2.62
N PRO A 100 11.59 -19.64 3.63
CA PRO A 100 13.04 -19.71 3.60
C PRO A 100 13.52 -21.16 3.45
N THR A 101 14.53 -21.38 2.61
CA THR A 101 15.04 -22.73 2.33
C THR A 101 15.63 -23.41 3.56
N TRP A 102 16.14 -22.64 4.52
CA TRP A 102 16.70 -23.16 5.76
C TRP A 102 15.67 -23.85 6.65
N VAL A 103 14.38 -23.45 6.60
CA VAL A 103 13.30 -24.08 7.39
C VAL A 103 13.09 -25.53 6.97
N ARG A 104 13.20 -25.83 5.67
CA ARG A 104 12.92 -27.16 5.09
C ARG A 104 13.78 -28.27 5.69
N ASN A 105 14.99 -27.95 6.15
CA ASN A 105 15.95 -28.93 6.65
C ASN A 105 15.93 -29.08 8.17
N LEU A 106 15.06 -28.34 8.88
CA LEU A 106 14.91 -28.44 10.32
C LEU A 106 14.04 -29.63 10.71
N PRO A 107 14.26 -30.22 11.90
CA PRO A 107 13.31 -31.18 12.48
C PRO A 107 11.95 -30.51 12.77
N PRO A 108 10.84 -31.26 12.81
CA PRO A 108 9.49 -30.68 12.90
C PRO A 108 9.26 -29.73 14.09
N ASN A 109 9.84 -30.02 15.25
CA ASN A 109 9.74 -29.15 16.43
C ASN A 109 10.45 -27.81 16.23
N GLU A 110 11.59 -27.80 15.53
CA GLU A 110 12.29 -26.57 15.18
C GLU A 110 11.60 -25.79 14.06
N GLN A 111 10.93 -26.47 13.12
CA GLN A 111 10.07 -25.81 12.14
C GLN A 111 8.91 -25.07 12.82
N LEU A 112 8.25 -25.72 13.78
CA LEU A 112 7.19 -25.09 14.57
C LEU A 112 7.71 -23.86 15.32
N ALA A 113 8.83 -24.00 16.03
CA ALA A 113 9.46 -22.87 16.74
C ALA A 113 9.83 -21.72 15.79
N ALA A 114 10.31 -22.02 14.58
CA ALA A 114 10.60 -21.02 13.56
C ALA A 114 9.32 -20.30 13.07
N ILE A 115 8.23 -21.05 12.85
CA ILE A 115 6.93 -20.48 12.47
C ILE A 115 6.40 -19.57 13.59
N GLU A 116 6.45 -20.00 14.84
CA GLU A 116 6.02 -19.20 15.99
C GLU A 116 6.84 -17.90 16.10
N HIS A 117 8.16 -17.97 15.94
CA HIS A 117 9.03 -16.80 15.92
C HIS A 117 8.67 -15.84 14.78
N TRP A 118 8.42 -16.36 13.58
CA TRP A 118 7.98 -15.56 12.44
C TRP A 118 6.66 -14.84 12.70
N PHE A 119 5.65 -15.54 13.24
CA PHE A 119 4.36 -14.93 13.58
C PHE A 119 4.49 -13.89 14.71
N ALA A 120 5.35 -14.13 15.70
CA ALA A 120 5.65 -13.13 16.73
C ALA A 120 6.31 -11.88 16.13
N ALA A 121 7.25 -12.06 15.18
CA ALA A 121 7.96 -10.96 14.55
C ALA A 121 7.02 -10.08 13.70
N ILE A 122 6.11 -10.66 12.91
CA ILE A 122 5.12 -9.87 12.14
C ILE A 122 4.11 -9.17 13.06
N ALA A 123 3.70 -9.81 14.16
CA ALA A 123 2.76 -9.23 15.12
C ALA A 123 3.37 -8.03 15.84
N GLN A 124 4.63 -8.13 16.29
CA GLN A 124 5.35 -7.04 16.94
C GLN A 124 5.49 -5.81 16.02
N ARG A 125 5.59 -6.03 14.71
CA ARG A 125 5.74 -4.96 13.73
C ARG A 125 4.43 -4.35 13.25
N SER A 126 3.31 -5.05 13.39
CA SER A 126 2.01 -4.58 12.92
C SER A 126 1.52 -3.48 13.86
N PRO A 127 1.47 -2.20 13.45
CA PRO A 127 0.92 -1.17 14.30
C PRO A 127 -0.60 -1.38 14.36
N THR A 128 -1.16 -1.31 15.56
CA THR A 128 -2.60 -1.29 15.80
C THR A 128 -3.28 -0.35 14.82
N SER A 129 -4.18 -0.90 14.00
CA SER A 129 -5.00 -0.14 13.05
C SER A 129 -5.62 1.07 13.75
N THR A 130 -5.32 2.27 13.24
CA THR A 130 -6.06 3.51 13.59
C THR A 130 -7.48 3.45 13.07
#